data_AF-A0A1W0VZE1-F1
#
_entry.id   AF-A0A1W0VZE1-F1
#
_cell.length_a   1.000
_cell.length_b   1.000
_cell.length_c   1.000
_cell.angle_alpha   90.00
_cell.angle_beta   90.00
_cell.angle_gamma   90.00
#
_symmetry.space_group_name_H-M   'P 1'
#
loop_
_entity.id
_entity.type
_entity.pdbx_description
1 polymer ?
#
loop_
_entity_poly.entity_id
_entity_poly.type
_entity_poly.pdbx_seq_one_letter_code
_entity_poly.pdbx_strand_id
1 'polypeptide(L)'
;MDKAHWPHSKTVTRSQKGLTTRGRLIGNYNGQHIKQLLRPQMLAGISRFLTRRRPPFPLAATATAAAAAMSSSSSTAANVSDRPISPDTTRVAWVGTGVMGQSMAGHLLSAGYALTVFNRTASKTQSLVSRGASLADSPRAAASAADVIFLMVGFPSDVRSTALDPSTGALSGLAPGGILVDMTTSDPTLAAEIAAAAAAAGCSAVDAPVSGGDRGARNAALSIFAGGDAAVVARLAPLFKLMGNALYMGGPGAGQRAKLGNQIAIASTMVGLVEGMVYAHKAGLDVAKWLEAISTGAAGSKSLELYGKRILERDMAAGFYVRHFVKDLGICLSECQAMGLSLPGLALAQQLYVSLMAHGEGGLGTQALILAVERLNNTSLEKKDE
;
A
#
# COMPACT_ATOMS: atom_id res chain seq x y z
N MET A 1 44.38 42.51 28.59
CA MET A 1 45.20 41.33 28.28
C MET A 1 44.33 40.46 27.38
N ASP A 2 44.56 40.16 26.11
CA ASP A 2 45.61 40.46 25.11
C ASP A 2 44.90 40.36 23.74
N LYS A 3 44.86 41.45 22.95
CA LYS A 3 45.57 41.65 21.66
C LYS A 3 45.42 40.53 20.60
N ALA A 4 44.69 40.84 19.53
CA ALA A 4 45.20 40.74 18.16
C ALA A 4 44.33 41.57 17.18
N HIS A 5 44.95 42.60 16.60
CA HIS A 5 44.47 43.41 15.47
C HIS A 5 44.85 42.77 14.13
N TRP A 6 44.03 42.96 13.09
CA TRP A 6 44.55 43.19 11.73
C TRP A 6 43.63 44.14 10.93
N PRO A 7 44.16 45.02 10.05
CA PRO A 7 43.47 46.22 9.58
C PRO A 7 43.06 46.22 8.09
N HIS A 8 42.47 47.36 7.70
CA HIS A 8 41.77 47.75 6.48
C HIS A 8 42.51 47.71 5.12
N SER A 9 41.68 47.52 4.08
CA SER A 9 41.59 48.17 2.75
C SER A 9 42.85 48.53 1.94
N LYS A 10 42.82 48.25 0.63
CA LYS A 10 42.95 49.25 -0.45
C LYS A 10 42.69 48.67 -1.85
N THR A 11 41.99 49.48 -2.63
CA THR A 11 41.70 49.40 -4.07
C THR A 11 42.94 49.72 -4.92
N VAL A 12 43.17 49.02 -6.04
CA VAL A 12 43.99 49.52 -7.17
C VAL A 12 43.43 49.01 -8.52
N THR A 13 43.42 49.92 -9.48
CA THR A 13 42.96 49.90 -10.88
C THR A 13 43.99 49.35 -11.91
N ARG A 14 43.48 49.00 -13.12
CA ARG A 14 43.97 49.30 -14.50
C ARG A 14 44.30 48.13 -15.48
N SER A 15 43.51 48.15 -16.58
CA SER A 15 43.82 48.14 -18.04
C SER A 15 44.35 46.93 -18.84
N GLN A 16 43.51 46.59 -19.83
CA GLN A 16 43.72 46.19 -21.25
C GLN A 16 45.08 45.73 -21.81
N LYS A 17 45.02 44.59 -22.54
CA LYS A 17 45.60 44.21 -23.86
C LYS A 17 45.04 42.80 -24.15
N GLY A 18 44.58 42.33 -25.31
CA GLY A 18 44.55 42.72 -26.73
C GLY A 18 44.27 41.44 -27.55
N LEU A 19 43.85 41.60 -28.82
CA LEU A 19 43.60 40.59 -29.89
C LEU A 19 42.22 39.89 -29.88
N THR A 20 41.23 40.16 -30.74
CA THR A 20 41.06 40.32 -32.23
C THR A 20 40.44 39.11 -32.92
N THR A 21 39.18 39.30 -33.32
CA THR A 21 38.50 38.95 -34.60
C THR A 21 38.46 37.52 -35.16
N ARG A 22 37.23 37.03 -35.34
CA ARG A 22 36.56 36.52 -36.57
C ARG A 22 35.43 35.58 -36.11
N GLY A 23 34.23 35.51 -36.68
CA GLY A 23 33.63 36.06 -37.89
C GLY A 23 32.29 35.33 -38.04
N ARG A 24 31.21 36.10 -38.18
CA ARG A 24 29.82 35.69 -38.38
C ARG A 24 29.68 34.89 -39.69
N LEU A 25 28.97 33.76 -39.70
CA LEU A 25 28.30 33.24 -40.90
C LEU A 25 26.98 32.55 -40.54
N ILE A 26 25.89 33.25 -40.88
CA ILE A 26 24.54 32.73 -41.05
C ILE A 26 24.49 32.27 -42.52
N GLY A 27 24.07 31.04 -42.78
CA GLY A 27 23.96 30.49 -44.13
C GLY A 27 22.62 29.79 -44.32
N ASN A 28 21.75 30.41 -45.11
CA ASN A 28 20.53 29.84 -45.68
C ASN A 28 20.83 28.55 -46.45
N TYR A 29 19.97 27.54 -46.32
CA TYR A 29 19.89 26.44 -47.30
C TYR A 29 18.49 26.36 -47.86
N ASN A 30 18.41 26.57 -49.18
CA ASN A 30 17.25 26.43 -50.01
C ASN A 30 17.61 25.41 -51.11
N GLY A 31 16.70 24.48 -51.38
CA GLY A 31 16.50 23.84 -52.69
C GLY A 31 17.61 22.96 -53.30
N GLN A 32 17.22 21.69 -53.50
CA GLN A 32 17.65 20.79 -54.58
C GLN A 32 18.98 20.02 -54.40
N HIS A 33 18.86 18.71 -54.14
CA HIS A 33 19.42 17.61 -54.95
C HIS A 33 19.30 16.28 -54.19
N ILE A 34 18.22 15.52 -54.44
CA ILE A 34 18.19 14.06 -54.20
C ILE A 34 17.86 13.40 -55.53
N LYS A 35 18.86 12.79 -56.17
CA LYS A 35 18.71 11.83 -57.26
C LYS A 35 19.84 10.79 -57.17
N GLN A 36 19.49 9.56 -57.57
CA GLN A 36 20.28 8.30 -57.64
C GLN A 36 20.11 7.43 -56.37
N LEU A 37 19.64 6.18 -56.41
CA LEU A 37 19.41 5.21 -57.49
C LEU A 37 18.16 4.37 -57.17
N LEU A 38 17.18 4.32 -58.07
CA LEU A 38 16.26 3.18 -58.20
C LEU A 38 15.84 3.08 -59.67
N ARG A 39 16.15 1.96 -60.32
CA ARG A 39 15.49 1.50 -61.56
C ARG A 39 15.46 -0.03 -61.62
N PRO A 40 14.52 -0.60 -62.41
CA PRO A 40 13.63 -1.69 -61.98
C PRO A 40 13.87 -3.00 -62.74
N GLN A 41 13.29 -4.11 -62.24
CA GLN A 41 12.79 -5.23 -63.05
C GLN A 41 12.17 -6.33 -62.15
N MET A 42 10.85 -6.56 -62.28
CA MET A 42 10.28 -7.81 -62.81
C MET A 42 8.79 -7.94 -62.48
N LEU A 43 8.00 -8.01 -63.55
CA LEU A 43 6.61 -8.46 -63.60
C LEU A 43 6.58 -10.00 -63.63
N ALA A 44 5.78 -10.63 -62.76
CA ALA A 44 4.91 -11.78 -63.07
C ALA A 44 4.29 -12.33 -61.78
N GLY A 45 2.96 -12.58 -61.79
CA GLY A 45 2.32 -13.53 -60.87
C GLY A 45 1.15 -13.01 -60.04
N ILE A 46 0.03 -12.65 -60.69
CA ILE A 46 -1.28 -12.57 -60.03
C ILE A 46 -1.97 -13.93 -60.20
N SER A 47 -2.15 -14.69 -59.12
CA SER A 47 -3.39 -15.44 -58.87
C SER A 47 -3.40 -16.14 -57.50
N ARG A 48 -4.55 -16.02 -56.82
CA ARG A 48 -5.07 -16.87 -55.72
C ARG A 48 -4.44 -16.69 -54.34
N PHE A 49 -5.09 -15.89 -53.48
CA PHE A 49 -5.30 -16.26 -52.07
C PHE A 49 -6.48 -15.45 -51.49
N LEU A 50 -7.69 -15.88 -51.79
CA LEU A 50 -8.87 -15.60 -50.98
C LEU A 50 -9.52 -16.95 -50.63
N THR A 51 -10.11 -17.01 -49.44
CA THR A 51 -10.76 -18.15 -48.77
C THR A 51 -9.83 -19.11 -47.99
N ARG A 52 -9.59 -18.78 -46.71
CA ARG A 52 -9.55 -19.80 -45.65
C ARG A 52 -10.47 -19.35 -44.51
N ARG A 53 -11.65 -19.97 -44.47
CA ARG A 53 -12.58 -19.95 -43.33
C ARG A 53 -11.93 -20.72 -42.18
N ARG A 54 -11.94 -20.14 -40.97
CA ARG A 54 -11.63 -20.85 -39.72
C ARG A 54 -12.77 -21.83 -39.38
N PRO A 55 -12.51 -23.03 -38.86
CA PRO A 55 -13.56 -23.92 -38.39
C PRO A 55 -14.13 -23.45 -37.04
N PRO A 56 -15.38 -23.80 -36.69
CA PRO A 56 -15.96 -23.45 -35.39
C PRO A 56 -15.49 -24.42 -34.30
N PHE A 57 -15.39 -23.90 -33.07
CA PHE A 57 -15.18 -24.67 -31.84
C PHE A 57 -16.28 -25.71 -31.64
N PRO A 58 -15.98 -26.93 -31.12
CA PRO A 58 -17.02 -27.86 -30.73
C PRO A 58 -17.65 -27.45 -29.39
N LEU A 59 -18.97 -27.47 -29.37
CA LEU A 59 -19.83 -27.33 -28.19
C LEU A 59 -19.61 -28.50 -27.22
N ALA A 60 -19.60 -28.18 -25.93
CA ALA A 60 -19.52 -29.11 -24.82
C ALA A 60 -20.70 -30.09 -24.83
N ALA A 61 -20.40 -31.39 -24.78
CA ALA A 61 -21.34 -32.45 -24.50
C ALA A 61 -21.12 -32.98 -23.07
N THR A 62 -22.20 -32.97 -22.30
CA THR A 62 -22.59 -33.95 -21.26
C THR A 62 -21.51 -34.54 -20.35
N ALA A 63 -21.51 -34.11 -19.08
CA ALA A 63 -21.00 -34.91 -17.98
C ALA A 63 -22.17 -35.22 -17.01
N THR A 64 -22.65 -36.46 -17.06
CA THR A 64 -23.59 -37.01 -16.08
C THR A 64 -22.90 -38.16 -15.36
N ALA A 65 -22.95 -38.10 -14.02
CA ALA A 65 -22.79 -39.19 -13.05
C ALA A 65 -21.44 -39.95 -12.98
N ALA A 66 -20.75 -39.82 -11.84
CA ALA A 66 -20.63 -40.90 -10.85
C ALA A 66 -19.54 -40.57 -9.81
N ALA A 67 -19.94 -40.32 -8.57
CA ALA A 67 -19.08 -40.54 -7.40
C ALA A 67 -19.98 -40.67 -6.15
N ALA A 68 -20.50 -41.88 -5.95
CA ALA A 68 -21.02 -42.34 -4.68
C ALA A 68 -20.10 -43.45 -4.16
N ALA A 69 -19.97 -43.50 -2.84
CA ALA A 69 -19.23 -44.46 -2.01
C ALA A 69 -17.72 -44.21 -1.85
N MET A 70 -17.36 -43.62 -0.71
CA MET A 70 -16.60 -44.33 0.32
C MET A 70 -16.90 -43.69 1.69
N SER A 71 -17.78 -44.34 2.45
CA SER A 71 -17.82 -44.18 3.90
C SER A 71 -16.79 -45.11 4.52
N SER A 72 -15.81 -44.58 5.24
CA SER A 72 -15.11 -45.31 6.29
C SER A 72 -15.10 -44.45 7.54
N SER A 73 -15.87 -44.93 8.52
CA SER A 73 -15.93 -44.42 9.88
C SER A 73 -14.57 -44.61 10.56
N SER A 74 -13.82 -43.53 10.73
CA SER A 74 -12.85 -43.40 11.82
C SER A 74 -13.38 -42.35 12.80
N SER A 75 -13.43 -42.72 14.07
CA SER A 75 -13.89 -41.86 15.16
C SER A 75 -13.02 -40.60 15.23
N THR A 76 -13.59 -39.46 14.84
CA THR A 76 -12.91 -38.17 14.83
C THR A 76 -12.78 -37.63 16.24
N ALA A 77 -11.56 -37.63 16.78
CA ALA A 77 -11.14 -36.48 17.56
C ALA A 77 -11.26 -35.28 16.61
N ALA A 78 -12.26 -34.42 16.81
CA ALA A 78 -12.49 -33.27 15.94
C ALA A 78 -11.18 -32.48 15.80
N ASN A 79 -10.70 -32.38 14.55
CA ASN A 79 -9.48 -31.67 14.24
C ASN A 79 -9.64 -30.22 14.74
N VAL A 80 -8.68 -29.70 15.52
CA VAL A 80 -8.78 -28.36 16.14
C VAL A 80 -9.01 -27.28 15.06
N SER A 81 -8.64 -27.57 13.81
CA SER A 81 -8.88 -26.76 12.61
C SER A 81 -10.35 -26.52 12.26
N ASP A 82 -11.30 -27.28 12.78
CA ASP A 82 -12.71 -27.23 12.33
C ASP A 82 -13.65 -26.62 13.39
N ARG A 83 -13.12 -26.18 14.53
CA ARG A 83 -13.95 -25.56 15.57
C ARG A 83 -14.47 -24.19 15.12
N PRO A 84 -15.75 -23.88 15.36
CA PRO A 84 -16.30 -22.55 15.14
C PRO A 84 -15.50 -21.50 15.94
N ILE A 85 -15.20 -20.38 15.28
CA ILE A 85 -14.55 -19.24 15.94
C ILE A 85 -15.57 -18.49 16.79
N SER A 86 -15.32 -18.42 18.10
CA SER A 86 -16.18 -17.73 19.07
C SER A 86 -15.36 -17.22 20.26
N PRO A 87 -15.85 -16.20 21.00
CA PRO A 87 -15.18 -15.70 22.20
C PRO A 87 -14.89 -16.78 23.25
N ASP A 88 -15.80 -17.74 23.42
CA ASP A 88 -15.71 -18.77 24.47
C ASP A 88 -14.66 -19.85 24.18
N THR A 89 -14.32 -20.04 22.91
CA THR A 89 -13.53 -21.21 22.45
C THR A 89 -12.24 -20.84 21.71
N THR A 90 -12.07 -19.58 21.33
CA THR A 90 -10.95 -19.13 20.49
C THR A 90 -10.09 -18.11 21.23
N ARG A 91 -8.81 -18.44 21.41
CA ARG A 91 -7.81 -17.52 21.97
C ARG A 91 -7.14 -16.76 20.83
N VAL A 92 -7.01 -15.46 20.99
CA VAL A 92 -6.45 -14.59 19.95
C VAL A 92 -5.16 -13.95 20.43
N ALA A 93 -4.17 -13.90 19.56
CA ALA A 93 -2.98 -13.08 19.73
C ALA A 93 -2.95 -11.91 18.75
N TRP A 94 -2.35 -10.80 19.16
CA TRP A 94 -2.17 -9.62 18.33
C TRP A 94 -0.76 -9.04 18.46
N VAL A 95 -0.04 -8.97 17.35
CA VAL A 95 1.30 -8.40 17.28
C VAL A 95 1.27 -7.08 16.52
N GLY A 96 1.69 -6.01 17.19
CA GLY A 96 1.74 -4.67 16.63
C GLY A 96 0.53 -3.83 17.05
N THR A 97 0.69 -3.04 18.11
CA THR A 97 -0.37 -2.22 18.71
C THR A 97 -0.18 -0.72 18.39
N GLY A 98 0.20 -0.43 17.15
CA GLY A 98 0.31 0.94 16.64
C GLY A 98 -1.06 1.62 16.44
N VAL A 99 -1.07 2.72 15.67
CA VAL A 99 -2.27 3.54 15.37
C VAL A 99 -3.47 2.69 14.94
N MET A 100 -3.24 1.74 14.03
CA MET A 100 -4.27 0.81 13.54
C MET A 100 -4.53 -0.32 14.54
N GLY A 101 -3.48 -1.06 14.89
CA GLY A 101 -3.59 -2.31 15.65
C GLY A 101 -4.18 -2.15 17.04
N GLN A 102 -3.96 -1.03 17.72
CA GLN A 102 -4.58 -0.76 19.02
C GLN A 102 -6.12 -0.78 18.95
N SER A 103 -6.71 -0.15 17.92
CA SER A 103 -8.16 -0.11 17.77
C SER A 103 -8.72 -1.47 17.35
N MET A 104 -8.05 -2.12 16.39
CA MET A 104 -8.47 -3.42 15.85
C MET A 104 -8.44 -4.52 16.92
N ALA A 105 -7.32 -4.63 17.66
CA ALA A 105 -7.21 -5.56 18.78
C ALA A 105 -8.22 -5.24 19.89
N GLY A 106 -8.47 -3.94 20.11
CA GLY A 106 -9.45 -3.46 21.07
C GLY A 106 -10.87 -3.93 20.81
N HIS A 107 -11.28 -4.09 19.55
CA HIS A 107 -12.60 -4.62 19.20
C HIS A 107 -12.73 -6.10 19.51
N LEU A 108 -11.67 -6.89 19.26
CA LEU A 108 -11.63 -8.30 19.62
C LEU A 108 -11.76 -8.50 21.13
N LEU A 109 -11.02 -7.69 21.91
CA LEU A 109 -11.11 -7.71 23.36
C LEU A 109 -12.51 -7.31 23.86
N SER A 110 -13.12 -6.26 23.30
CA SER A 110 -14.49 -5.84 23.65
C SER A 110 -15.55 -6.91 23.32
N ALA A 111 -15.31 -7.73 22.30
CA ALA A 111 -16.21 -8.83 21.93
C ALA A 111 -16.05 -10.07 22.83
N GLY A 112 -15.16 -10.02 23.84
CA GLY A 112 -14.99 -11.08 24.83
C GLY A 112 -13.91 -12.11 24.49
N TYR A 113 -13.13 -11.93 23.41
CA TYR A 113 -12.04 -12.85 23.10
C TYR A 113 -10.91 -12.72 24.13
N ALA A 114 -10.39 -13.85 24.60
CA ALA A 114 -9.14 -13.89 25.35
C ALA A 114 -8.00 -13.41 24.44
N LEU A 115 -7.43 -12.24 24.75
CA LEU A 115 -6.48 -11.56 23.89
C LEU A 115 -5.08 -11.49 24.54
N THR A 116 -4.09 -12.00 23.82
CA THR A 116 -2.67 -11.81 24.14
C THR A 116 -2.05 -10.82 23.17
N VAL A 117 -1.40 -9.77 23.66
CA VAL A 117 -0.80 -8.73 22.84
C VAL A 117 0.72 -8.71 22.95
N PHE A 118 1.38 -8.36 21.86
CA PHE A 118 2.81 -8.05 21.85
C PHE A 118 3.06 -6.81 20.99
N ASN A 119 4.00 -5.98 21.42
CA ASN A 119 4.54 -4.91 20.60
C ASN A 119 6.00 -4.68 20.97
N ARG A 120 6.87 -4.45 19.98
CA ARG A 120 8.30 -4.16 20.18
C ARG A 120 8.55 -3.08 21.24
N THR A 121 7.70 -2.06 21.26
CA THR A 121 7.65 -1.07 22.34
C THR A 121 6.52 -1.44 23.29
N ALA A 122 6.84 -2.06 24.43
CA ALA A 122 5.85 -2.62 25.35
C ALA A 122 4.82 -1.59 25.84
N SER A 123 5.22 -0.33 26.08
CA SER A 123 4.31 0.73 26.53
C SER A 123 3.14 1.00 25.59
N LYS A 124 3.25 0.65 24.30
CA LYS A 124 2.14 0.76 23.32
C LYS A 124 1.04 -0.29 23.51
N THR A 125 1.23 -1.27 24.40
CA THR A 125 0.21 -2.28 24.73
C THR A 125 -0.66 -1.88 25.92
N GLN A 126 -0.25 -0.85 26.68
CA GLN A 126 -0.79 -0.54 28.01
C GLN A 126 -2.32 -0.31 28.01
N SER A 127 -2.85 0.29 26.96
CA SER A 127 -4.29 0.55 26.84
C SER A 127 -5.12 -0.72 26.63
N LEU A 128 -4.54 -1.78 26.06
CA LEU A 128 -5.20 -3.08 25.91
C LEU A 128 -5.01 -3.91 27.18
N VAL A 129 -3.82 -3.88 27.78
CA VAL A 129 -3.53 -4.60 29.03
C VAL A 129 -4.40 -4.10 30.18
N SER A 130 -4.57 -2.79 30.31
CA SER A 130 -5.49 -2.18 31.30
C SER A 130 -6.96 -2.56 31.10
N ARG A 131 -7.32 -3.07 29.92
CA ARG A 131 -8.67 -3.58 29.59
C ARG A 131 -8.78 -5.11 29.70
N GLY A 132 -7.73 -5.79 30.15
CA GLY A 132 -7.74 -7.25 30.38
C GLY A 132 -7.00 -8.08 29.34
N ALA A 133 -6.28 -7.49 28.39
CA ALA A 133 -5.39 -8.25 27.52
C ALA A 133 -4.14 -8.72 28.28
N SER A 134 -3.66 -9.92 27.97
CA SER A 134 -2.38 -10.44 28.46
C SER A 134 -1.22 -9.88 27.64
N LEU A 135 -0.10 -9.55 28.27
CA LEU A 135 1.13 -9.15 27.56
C LEU A 135 2.04 -10.36 27.37
N ALA A 136 2.58 -10.54 26.16
CA ALA A 136 3.62 -11.51 25.86
C ALA A 136 4.98 -10.83 25.64
N ASP A 137 6.07 -11.58 25.78
CA ASP A 137 7.45 -11.07 25.62
C ASP A 137 8.00 -11.18 24.19
N SER A 138 7.31 -11.93 23.31
CA SER A 138 7.69 -12.10 21.91
C SER A 138 6.49 -12.51 21.04
N PRO A 139 6.57 -12.37 19.71
CA PRO A 139 5.56 -12.90 18.79
C PRO A 139 5.33 -14.41 18.97
N ARG A 140 6.42 -15.18 19.13
CA ARG A 140 6.36 -16.61 19.45
C ARG A 140 5.57 -16.89 20.73
N ALA A 141 5.88 -16.20 21.83
CA ALA A 141 5.18 -16.38 23.10
C ALA A 141 3.69 -16.02 23.00
N ALA A 142 3.35 -14.97 22.23
CA ALA A 142 1.96 -14.63 21.96
C ALA A 142 1.25 -15.74 21.17
N ALA A 143 1.90 -16.29 20.15
CA ALA A 143 1.35 -17.36 19.32
C ALA A 143 1.12 -18.67 20.08
N SER A 144 2.01 -19.04 21.01
CA SER A 144 1.87 -20.27 21.80
C SER A 144 0.64 -20.31 22.71
N ALA A 145 0.06 -19.14 23.01
CA ALA A 145 -1.15 -19.02 23.81
C ALA A 145 -2.42 -18.85 22.96
N ALA A 146 -2.33 -18.89 21.62
CA ALA A 146 -3.41 -18.50 20.73
C ALA A 146 -3.74 -19.57 19.67
N ASP A 147 -4.98 -19.53 19.19
CA ASP A 147 -5.47 -20.33 18.07
C ASP A 147 -5.45 -19.50 16.77
N VAL A 148 -5.60 -18.19 16.88
CA VAL A 148 -5.46 -17.22 15.78
C VAL A 148 -4.52 -16.09 16.22
N ILE A 149 -3.53 -15.76 15.39
CA ILE A 149 -2.62 -14.63 15.64
C ILE A 149 -2.67 -13.62 14.50
N PHE A 150 -2.86 -12.35 14.85
CA PHE A 150 -2.85 -11.23 13.92
C PHE A 150 -1.52 -10.48 13.95
N LEU A 151 -1.02 -10.08 12.78
CA LEU A 151 0.11 -9.18 12.63
C LEU A 151 -0.34 -7.85 12.04
N MET A 152 0.09 -6.73 12.64
CA MET A 152 -0.14 -5.37 12.13
C MET A 152 1.09 -4.50 12.41
N VAL A 153 2.15 -4.70 11.61
CA VAL A 153 3.49 -4.14 11.84
C VAL A 153 3.89 -3.10 10.78
N GLY A 154 5.15 -2.63 10.79
CA GLY A 154 5.58 -1.45 10.04
C GLY A 154 5.95 -1.70 8.58
N PHE A 155 6.86 -2.65 8.36
CA PHE A 155 7.50 -2.90 7.06
C PHE A 155 7.54 -4.40 6.71
N PRO A 156 7.72 -4.79 5.44
CA PRO A 156 7.84 -6.19 5.05
C PRO A 156 8.92 -6.97 5.81
N SER A 157 10.05 -6.33 6.15
CA SER A 157 11.08 -6.93 6.99
C SER A 157 10.61 -7.20 8.43
N ASP A 158 9.79 -6.31 8.99
CA ASP A 158 9.14 -6.54 10.29
C ASP A 158 8.14 -7.70 10.16
N VAL A 159 7.37 -7.81 9.07
CA VAL A 159 6.44 -8.93 8.83
C VAL A 159 7.21 -10.24 8.77
N ARG A 160 8.26 -10.31 7.95
CA ARG A 160 9.09 -11.51 7.79
C ARG A 160 9.68 -11.98 9.11
N SER A 161 10.33 -11.08 9.86
CA SER A 161 10.91 -11.44 11.17
C SER A 161 9.84 -11.84 12.19
N THR A 162 8.74 -11.08 12.25
CA THR A 162 7.64 -11.36 13.18
C THR A 162 6.94 -12.68 12.88
N ALA A 163 6.81 -13.06 11.61
CA ALA A 163 6.12 -14.29 11.19
C ALA A 163 7.07 -15.50 11.22
N LEU A 164 8.26 -15.38 10.61
CA LEU A 164 9.08 -16.52 10.18
C LEU A 164 10.41 -16.67 10.94
N ASP A 165 10.78 -15.75 11.83
CA ASP A 165 12.00 -15.94 12.60
C ASP A 165 11.95 -17.29 13.38
N PRO A 166 12.94 -18.18 13.23
CA PRO A 166 12.87 -19.53 13.82
C PRO A 166 12.83 -19.54 15.35
N SER A 167 13.31 -18.48 16.01
CA SER A 167 13.49 -18.41 17.45
C SER A 167 12.42 -17.57 18.15
N THR A 168 11.96 -16.51 17.48
CA THR A 168 11.07 -15.47 18.02
C THR A 168 9.81 -15.23 17.20
N GLY A 169 9.73 -15.77 15.98
CA GLY A 169 8.61 -15.56 15.07
C GLY A 169 7.35 -16.29 15.51
N ALA A 170 6.20 -15.69 15.21
CA ALA A 170 4.87 -16.18 15.54
C ALA A 170 4.64 -17.62 15.08
N LEU A 171 5.05 -17.97 13.85
CA LEU A 171 4.80 -19.30 13.30
C LEU A 171 5.50 -20.40 14.11
N SER A 172 6.69 -20.13 14.65
CA SER A 172 7.44 -21.08 15.51
C SER A 172 6.77 -21.36 16.86
N GLY A 173 5.84 -20.52 17.27
CA GLY A 173 5.10 -20.66 18.52
C GLY A 173 3.69 -21.22 18.33
N LEU A 174 3.17 -21.19 17.11
CA LEU A 174 1.79 -21.53 16.80
C LEU A 174 1.59 -23.06 16.79
N ALA A 175 0.59 -23.55 17.50
CA ALA A 175 0.27 -24.98 17.51
C ALA A 175 -0.35 -25.42 16.17
N PRO A 176 -0.17 -26.69 15.75
CA PRO A 176 -0.83 -27.22 14.56
C PRO A 176 -2.35 -26.96 14.57
N GLY A 177 -2.88 -26.55 13.42
CA GLY A 177 -4.26 -26.09 13.25
C GLY A 177 -4.48 -24.60 13.53
N GLY A 178 -3.46 -23.89 14.03
CA GLY A 178 -3.51 -22.45 14.25
C GLY A 178 -3.50 -21.63 12.96
N ILE A 179 -3.96 -20.38 13.04
CA ILE A 179 -4.05 -19.46 11.90
C ILE A 179 -3.23 -18.20 12.15
N LEU A 180 -2.30 -17.88 11.24
CA LEU A 180 -1.59 -16.59 11.20
C LEU A 180 -2.27 -15.66 10.19
N VAL A 181 -2.65 -14.46 10.62
CA VAL A 181 -3.30 -13.45 9.78
C VAL A 181 -2.41 -12.21 9.71
N ASP A 182 -1.80 -11.93 8.56
CA ASP A 182 -1.05 -10.68 8.36
C ASP A 182 -1.96 -9.60 7.78
N MET A 183 -2.25 -8.56 8.58
CA MET A 183 -3.04 -7.41 8.16
C MET A 183 -2.17 -6.20 7.75
N THR A 184 -0.85 -6.38 7.73
CA THR A 184 0.12 -5.38 7.29
C THR A 184 0.05 -5.22 5.76
N THR A 185 0.26 -4.01 5.25
CA THR A 185 0.55 -3.84 3.81
C THR A 185 2.00 -4.24 3.53
N SER A 186 2.20 -5.30 2.76
CA SER A 186 3.48 -5.99 2.57
C SER A 186 3.62 -6.56 1.16
N ASP A 187 4.74 -7.24 0.88
CA ASP A 187 5.02 -7.87 -0.42
C ASP A 187 4.10 -9.10 -0.67
N PRO A 188 3.46 -9.22 -1.84
CA PRO A 188 2.65 -10.39 -2.19
C PRO A 188 3.43 -11.71 -2.18
N THR A 189 4.71 -11.67 -2.55
CA THR A 189 5.61 -12.84 -2.55
C THR A 189 5.90 -13.32 -1.14
N LEU A 190 6.08 -12.41 -0.17
CA LEU A 190 6.24 -12.76 1.24
C LEU A 190 4.97 -13.40 1.82
N ALA A 191 3.79 -12.92 1.44
CA ALA A 191 2.54 -13.57 1.85
C ALA A 191 2.45 -15.02 1.36
N ALA A 192 2.84 -15.30 0.11
CA ALA A 192 2.90 -16.66 -0.41
C ALA A 192 3.94 -17.53 0.32
N GLU A 193 5.10 -16.98 0.67
CA GLU A 193 6.12 -17.66 1.47
C GLU A 193 5.60 -18.01 2.87
N ILE A 194 4.94 -17.06 3.55
CA ILE A 194 4.35 -17.30 4.88
C ILE A 194 3.29 -18.39 4.81
N ALA A 195 2.45 -18.40 3.78
CA ALA A 195 1.45 -19.45 3.58
C ALA A 195 2.09 -20.84 3.38
N ALA A 196 3.16 -20.93 2.60
CA ALA A 196 3.89 -22.18 2.40
C ALA A 196 4.54 -22.68 3.70
N ALA A 197 5.19 -21.78 4.45
CA ALA A 197 5.79 -22.12 5.73
C ALA A 197 4.73 -22.55 6.77
N ALA A 198 3.58 -21.87 6.80
CA ALA A 198 2.48 -22.22 7.69
C ALA A 198 1.93 -23.61 7.38
N ALA A 199 1.71 -23.92 6.09
CA ALA A 199 1.26 -25.23 5.66
C ALA A 199 2.24 -26.35 6.07
N ALA A 200 3.55 -26.12 5.91
CA ALA A 200 4.59 -27.07 6.34
C ALA A 200 4.58 -27.32 7.86
N ALA A 201 4.14 -26.35 8.66
CA ALA A 201 3.98 -26.46 10.11
C ALA A 201 2.59 -26.99 10.53
N GLY A 202 1.75 -27.43 9.60
CA GLY A 202 0.38 -27.85 9.89
C GLY A 202 -0.55 -26.71 10.32
N CYS A 203 -0.20 -25.47 9.99
CA CYS A 203 -0.95 -24.25 10.28
C CYS A 203 -1.52 -23.64 8.97
N SER A 204 -2.31 -22.59 9.09
CA SER A 204 -2.78 -21.79 7.94
C SER A 204 -2.29 -20.34 8.03
N ALA A 205 -2.17 -19.68 6.88
CA ALA A 205 -1.93 -18.24 6.84
C ALA A 205 -2.90 -17.52 5.91
N VAL A 206 -3.24 -16.28 6.26
CA VAL A 206 -4.09 -15.38 5.50
C VAL A 206 -3.43 -14.01 5.43
N ASP A 207 -3.21 -13.47 4.23
CA ASP A 207 -2.87 -12.06 4.05
C ASP A 207 -4.15 -11.24 3.94
N ALA A 208 -4.42 -10.39 4.94
CA ALA A 208 -5.65 -9.62 5.08
C ALA A 208 -5.39 -8.10 5.27
N PRO A 209 -4.59 -7.44 4.40
CA PRO A 209 -4.35 -6.00 4.52
C PRO A 209 -5.64 -5.18 4.42
N VAL A 210 -5.62 -3.98 5.01
CA VAL A 210 -6.82 -3.17 5.22
C VAL A 210 -6.78 -1.79 4.56
N SER A 211 -7.96 -1.21 4.30
CA SER A 211 -8.15 0.18 3.87
C SER A 211 -9.25 0.86 4.70
N GLY A 212 -9.15 2.18 4.88
CA GLY A 212 -10.05 2.97 5.73
C GLY A 212 -9.35 3.86 6.77
N GLY A 213 -8.04 3.67 6.96
CA GLY A 213 -7.23 4.48 7.88
C GLY A 213 -7.59 4.30 9.35
N ASP A 214 -7.03 5.17 10.19
CA ASP A 214 -7.22 5.12 11.65
C ASP A 214 -8.69 5.32 12.05
N ARG A 215 -9.43 6.19 11.34
CA ARG A 215 -10.87 6.38 11.54
C ARG A 215 -11.65 5.09 11.26
N GLY A 216 -11.36 4.41 10.16
CA GLY A 216 -11.97 3.12 9.84
C GLY A 216 -11.67 2.06 10.90
N ALA A 217 -10.43 2.02 11.41
CA ALA A 217 -10.04 1.09 12.47
C ALA A 217 -10.78 1.34 13.79
N ARG A 218 -10.91 2.61 14.20
CA ARG A 218 -11.66 2.98 15.41
C ARG A 218 -13.15 2.66 15.30
N ASN A 219 -13.72 2.85 14.11
CA ASN A 219 -15.16 2.69 13.88
C ASN A 219 -15.56 1.28 13.41
N ALA A 220 -14.64 0.32 13.42
CA ALA A 220 -14.87 -1.04 12.91
C ALA A 220 -15.42 -1.07 11.46
N ALA A 221 -14.96 -0.14 10.63
CA ALA A 221 -15.46 0.10 9.27
C ALA A 221 -14.37 -0.06 8.21
N LEU A 222 -13.38 -0.92 8.46
CA LEU A 222 -12.31 -1.20 7.50
C LEU A 222 -12.84 -2.00 6.31
N SER A 223 -12.24 -1.81 5.13
CA SER A 223 -12.27 -2.79 4.06
C SER A 223 -11.07 -3.72 4.23
N ILE A 224 -11.30 -5.03 4.31
CA ILE A 224 -10.26 -6.04 4.54
C ILE A 224 -10.14 -6.90 3.28
N PHE A 225 -8.94 -6.94 2.68
CA PHE A 225 -8.67 -7.69 1.45
C PHE A 225 -8.04 -9.04 1.81
N ALA A 226 -8.83 -10.11 1.90
CA ALA A 226 -8.36 -11.40 2.42
C ALA A 226 -7.91 -12.35 1.30
N GLY A 227 -6.63 -12.68 1.26
CA GLY A 227 -6.02 -13.73 0.43
C GLY A 227 -5.63 -14.94 1.27
N GLY A 228 -5.80 -16.15 0.72
CA GLY A 228 -5.49 -17.40 1.41
C GLY A 228 -6.41 -18.55 0.98
N ASP A 229 -6.45 -19.61 1.79
CA ASP A 229 -7.45 -20.67 1.60
C ASP A 229 -8.87 -20.12 1.85
N ALA A 230 -9.80 -20.38 0.93
CA ALA A 230 -11.15 -19.83 0.99
C ALA A 230 -11.93 -20.29 2.23
N ALA A 231 -11.75 -21.53 2.68
CA ALA A 231 -12.42 -22.05 3.86
C ALA A 231 -11.85 -21.43 5.15
N VAL A 232 -10.52 -21.25 5.21
CA VAL A 232 -9.86 -20.55 6.33
C VAL A 232 -10.32 -19.09 6.40
N VAL A 233 -10.36 -18.39 5.26
CA VAL A 233 -10.85 -17.00 5.21
C VAL A 233 -12.32 -16.91 5.66
N ALA A 234 -13.18 -17.82 5.21
CA ALA A 234 -14.58 -17.87 5.63
C ALA A 234 -14.71 -18.14 7.14
N ARG A 235 -13.89 -19.04 7.69
CA ARG A 235 -13.87 -19.35 9.12
C ARG A 235 -13.50 -18.15 9.98
N LEU A 236 -12.63 -17.24 9.50
CA LEU A 236 -12.23 -16.00 10.19
C LEU A 236 -13.31 -14.90 10.20
N ALA A 237 -14.44 -15.09 9.51
CA ALA A 237 -15.49 -14.08 9.40
C ALA A 237 -15.97 -13.49 10.76
N PRO A 238 -16.14 -14.26 11.85
CA PRO A 238 -16.53 -13.70 13.15
C PRO A 238 -15.53 -12.67 13.69
N LEU A 239 -14.23 -12.86 13.46
CA LEU A 239 -13.19 -11.92 13.88
C LEU A 239 -13.13 -10.70 12.96
N PHE A 240 -13.18 -10.91 11.64
CA PHE A 240 -13.12 -9.81 10.68
C PHE A 240 -14.29 -8.83 10.82
N LYS A 241 -15.51 -9.34 11.08
CA LYS A 241 -16.72 -8.53 11.27
C LYS A 241 -16.62 -7.53 12.43
N LEU A 242 -15.74 -7.78 13.40
CA LEU A 242 -15.53 -6.88 14.55
C LEU A 242 -14.69 -5.64 14.20
N MET A 243 -14.03 -5.63 13.04
CA MET A 243 -13.15 -4.53 12.64
C MET A 243 -13.44 -4.00 11.23
N GLY A 244 -14.22 -4.72 10.41
CA GLY A 244 -14.60 -4.27 9.09
C GLY A 244 -15.30 -5.32 8.23
N ASN A 245 -15.40 -5.02 6.95
CA ASN A 245 -15.93 -5.92 5.93
C ASN A 245 -14.79 -6.64 5.22
N ALA A 246 -14.74 -7.97 5.36
CA ALA A 246 -13.76 -8.80 4.66
C ALA A 246 -14.29 -9.28 3.31
N LEU A 247 -13.45 -9.12 2.29
CA LEU A 247 -13.68 -9.54 0.92
C LEU A 247 -12.59 -10.54 0.53
N TYR A 248 -13.00 -11.72 0.07
CA TYR A 248 -12.07 -12.73 -0.42
C TYR A 248 -11.49 -12.32 -1.77
N MET A 249 -10.16 -12.37 -1.90
CA MET A 249 -9.41 -11.91 -3.07
C MET A 249 -8.79 -13.04 -3.89
N GLY A 250 -8.81 -14.27 -3.37
CA GLY A 250 -8.16 -15.44 -3.97
C GLY A 250 -7.12 -16.06 -3.04
N GLY A 251 -6.21 -16.85 -3.62
CA GLY A 251 -5.16 -17.55 -2.88
C GLY A 251 -4.11 -16.64 -2.23
N PRO A 252 -3.08 -17.23 -1.60
CA PRO A 252 -2.02 -16.48 -0.92
C PRO A 252 -1.41 -15.35 -1.76
N GLY A 253 -1.27 -14.17 -1.14
CA GLY A 253 -0.76 -12.94 -1.75
C GLY A 253 -1.79 -12.15 -2.57
N ALA A 254 -3.00 -12.69 -2.80
CA ALA A 254 -4.05 -11.96 -3.51
C ALA A 254 -4.60 -10.77 -2.71
N GLY A 255 -4.64 -10.87 -1.38
CA GLY A 255 -5.01 -9.76 -0.49
C GLY A 255 -4.03 -8.60 -0.60
N GLN A 256 -2.73 -8.90 -0.56
CA GLN A 256 -1.67 -7.90 -0.79
C GLN A 256 -1.78 -7.27 -2.17
N ARG A 257 -1.93 -8.04 -3.25
CA ARG A 257 -2.11 -7.47 -4.60
C ARG A 257 -3.32 -6.54 -4.70
N ALA A 258 -4.46 -6.94 -4.12
CA ALA A 258 -5.64 -6.08 -4.06
C ALA A 258 -5.36 -4.78 -3.28
N LYS A 259 -4.63 -4.87 -2.16
CA LYS A 259 -4.21 -3.70 -1.40
C LYS A 259 -3.27 -2.79 -2.19
N LEU A 260 -2.30 -3.33 -2.92
CA LEU A 260 -1.41 -2.52 -3.76
C LEU A 260 -2.20 -1.76 -4.84
N GLY A 261 -3.16 -2.42 -5.49
CA GLY A 261 -4.09 -1.76 -6.41
C GLY A 261 -4.86 -0.60 -5.76
N ASN A 262 -5.31 -0.79 -4.50
CA ASN A 262 -5.94 0.28 -3.72
C ASN A 262 -4.99 1.45 -3.45
N GLN A 263 -3.73 1.19 -3.09
CA GLN A 263 -2.73 2.24 -2.83
C GLN A 263 -2.38 3.04 -4.09
N ILE A 264 -2.33 2.39 -5.27
CA ILE A 264 -2.13 3.06 -6.57
C ILE A 264 -3.27 4.06 -6.82
N ALA A 265 -4.52 3.64 -6.64
CA ALA A 265 -5.68 4.51 -6.84
C ALA A 265 -5.71 5.70 -5.84
N ILE A 266 -5.36 5.45 -4.57
CA ILE A 266 -5.24 6.51 -3.56
C ILE A 266 -4.16 7.52 -3.96
N ALA A 267 -3.01 7.06 -4.48
CA ALA A 267 -1.93 7.94 -4.89
C ALA A 267 -2.38 8.92 -5.99
N SER A 268 -3.05 8.42 -7.03
CA SER A 268 -3.55 9.26 -8.12
C SER A 268 -4.62 10.25 -7.68
N THR A 269 -5.57 9.83 -6.82
CA THR A 269 -6.61 10.75 -6.31
C THR A 269 -6.04 11.83 -5.40
N MET A 270 -4.99 11.52 -4.63
CA MET A 270 -4.29 12.50 -3.81
C MET A 270 -3.57 13.55 -4.67
N VAL A 271 -2.86 13.14 -5.73
CA VAL A 271 -2.20 14.07 -6.66
C VAL A 271 -3.24 15.01 -7.28
N GLY A 272 -4.33 14.47 -7.83
CA GLY A 272 -5.40 15.27 -8.43
C GLY A 272 -6.04 16.25 -7.46
N LEU A 273 -6.25 15.84 -6.20
CA LEU A 273 -6.76 16.73 -5.15
C LEU A 273 -5.83 17.92 -4.92
N VAL A 274 -4.54 17.67 -4.65
CA VAL A 274 -3.62 18.75 -4.25
C VAL A 274 -3.28 19.69 -5.42
N GLU A 275 -3.15 19.16 -6.63
CA GLU A 275 -2.95 19.98 -7.83
C GLU A 275 -4.15 20.87 -8.11
N GLY A 276 -5.37 20.31 -8.00
CA GLY A 276 -6.61 21.07 -8.15
C GLY A 276 -6.76 22.18 -7.11
N MET A 277 -6.39 21.91 -5.85
CA MET A 277 -6.42 22.92 -4.78
C MET A 277 -5.44 24.06 -5.03
N VAL A 278 -4.21 23.77 -5.45
CA VAL A 278 -3.22 24.81 -5.80
C VAL A 278 -3.67 25.60 -7.03
N TYR A 279 -4.23 24.94 -8.05
CA TYR A 279 -4.80 25.61 -9.22
C TYR A 279 -5.93 26.55 -8.83
N ALA A 280 -6.92 26.06 -8.06
CA ALA A 280 -8.07 26.85 -7.63
C ALA A 280 -7.62 28.09 -6.85
N HIS A 281 -6.65 27.93 -5.94
CA HIS A 281 -6.04 29.03 -5.22
C HIS A 281 -5.40 30.05 -6.18
N LYS A 282 -4.55 29.60 -7.10
CA LYS A 282 -3.86 30.49 -8.05
C LYS A 282 -4.80 31.18 -9.04
N ALA A 283 -5.93 30.54 -9.35
CA ALA A 283 -7.00 31.09 -10.18
C ALA A 283 -7.87 32.13 -9.45
N GLY A 284 -7.62 32.39 -8.16
CA GLY A 284 -8.39 33.35 -7.36
C GLY A 284 -9.73 32.82 -6.87
N LEU A 285 -9.94 31.50 -6.90
CA LEU A 285 -11.16 30.88 -6.36
C LEU A 285 -11.08 30.76 -4.84
N ASP A 286 -12.24 30.78 -4.20
CA ASP A 286 -12.39 30.31 -2.83
C ASP A 286 -12.27 28.79 -2.81
N VAL A 287 -11.10 28.27 -2.40
CA VAL A 287 -10.79 26.83 -2.43
C VAL A 287 -11.80 26.01 -1.63
N ALA A 288 -12.36 26.55 -0.55
CA ALA A 288 -13.38 25.85 0.24
C ALA A 288 -14.68 25.66 -0.55
N LYS A 289 -15.18 26.73 -1.19
CA LYS A 289 -16.37 26.67 -2.06
C LYS A 289 -16.13 25.79 -3.28
N TRP A 290 -14.91 25.83 -3.84
CA TRP A 290 -14.52 24.98 -4.95
C TRP A 290 -14.55 23.50 -4.55
N LEU A 291 -13.96 23.12 -3.40
CA LEU A 291 -14.00 21.76 -2.88
C LEU A 291 -15.44 21.28 -2.66
N GLU A 292 -16.30 22.12 -2.08
CA GLU A 292 -17.72 21.82 -1.90
C GLU A 292 -18.39 21.53 -3.24
N ALA A 293 -18.22 22.42 -4.22
CA ALA A 293 -18.86 22.32 -5.53
C ALA A 293 -18.47 21.05 -6.30
N ILE A 294 -17.22 20.59 -6.18
CA ILE A 294 -16.75 19.41 -6.91
C ILE A 294 -16.99 18.08 -6.17
N SER A 295 -17.26 18.13 -4.86
CA SER A 295 -17.29 16.95 -3.98
C SER A 295 -18.34 15.90 -4.36
N THR A 296 -19.48 16.33 -4.91
CA THR A 296 -20.61 15.47 -5.29
C THR A 296 -20.62 15.12 -6.78
N GLY A 297 -19.80 15.79 -7.59
CA GLY A 297 -19.71 15.60 -9.03
C GLY A 297 -18.71 14.52 -9.44
N ALA A 298 -18.38 14.46 -10.73
CA ALA A 298 -17.46 13.47 -11.28
C ALA A 298 -16.03 13.52 -10.71
N ALA A 299 -15.63 14.63 -10.10
CA ALA A 299 -14.35 14.79 -9.41
C ALA A 299 -14.39 14.34 -7.94
N GLY A 300 -15.57 13.97 -7.43
CA GLY A 300 -15.76 13.46 -6.07
C GLY A 300 -14.92 12.20 -5.82
N SER A 301 -14.24 12.16 -4.67
CA SER A 301 -13.44 11.00 -4.26
C SER A 301 -13.33 10.91 -2.74
N LYS A 302 -13.02 9.72 -2.23
CA LYS A 302 -12.80 9.54 -0.78
C LYS A 302 -11.61 10.35 -0.27
N SER A 303 -10.57 10.53 -1.08
CA SER A 303 -9.42 11.39 -0.76
C SER A 303 -9.86 12.84 -0.56
N LEU A 304 -10.72 13.36 -1.45
CA LEU A 304 -11.29 14.70 -1.30
C LEU A 304 -12.08 14.84 0.00
N GLU A 305 -13.01 13.92 0.26
CA GLU A 305 -13.86 13.93 1.45
C GLU A 305 -13.03 13.91 2.75
N LEU A 306 -11.98 13.08 2.79
CA LEU A 306 -11.18 12.88 3.99
C LEU A 306 -10.15 13.99 4.22
N TYR A 307 -9.59 14.55 3.15
CA TYR A 307 -8.38 15.38 3.26
C TYR A 307 -8.58 16.84 2.83
N GLY A 308 -9.58 17.16 2.00
CA GLY A 308 -9.76 18.53 1.49
C GLY A 308 -9.88 19.57 2.62
N LYS A 309 -10.78 19.33 3.58
CA LYS A 309 -10.94 20.20 4.76
C LYS A 309 -9.67 20.25 5.62
N ARG A 310 -9.02 19.10 5.86
CA ARG A 310 -7.80 19.03 6.67
C ARG A 310 -6.65 19.83 6.05
N ILE A 311 -6.52 19.80 4.73
CA ILE A 311 -5.53 20.60 4.00
C ILE A 311 -5.81 22.10 4.19
N LEU A 312 -7.07 22.55 4.05
CA LEU A 312 -7.46 23.95 4.28
C LEU A 312 -7.14 24.41 5.71
N GLU A 313 -7.37 23.55 6.69
CA GLU A 313 -7.10 23.82 8.10
C GLU A 313 -5.61 23.69 8.47
N ARG A 314 -4.76 23.33 7.50
CA ARG A 314 -3.34 23.00 7.68
C ARG A 314 -3.10 21.84 8.67
N ASP A 315 -4.08 20.96 8.85
CA ASP A 315 -3.96 19.75 9.64
C ASP A 315 -3.22 18.65 8.86
N MET A 316 -1.91 18.55 9.13
CA MET A 316 -1.02 17.53 8.58
C MET A 316 -0.80 16.34 9.52
N ALA A 317 -1.60 16.20 10.58
CA ALA A 317 -1.48 15.07 11.49
C ALA A 317 -1.77 13.74 10.77
N ALA A 318 -0.98 12.72 11.07
CA ALA A 318 -1.09 11.45 10.36
C ALA A 318 -2.29 10.62 10.83
N GLY A 319 -3.25 10.40 9.92
CA GLY A 319 -4.10 9.19 9.97
C GLY A 319 -3.41 8.01 9.26
N PHE A 320 -2.64 8.31 8.21
CA PHE A 320 -1.71 7.41 7.55
C PHE A 320 -0.42 8.16 7.21
N TYR A 321 0.72 7.64 7.67
CA TYR A 321 2.00 8.34 7.58
C TYR A 321 2.58 8.34 6.17
N VAL A 322 3.16 9.47 5.75
CA VAL A 322 3.91 9.60 4.49
C VAL A 322 4.96 8.50 4.33
N ARG A 323 5.77 8.22 5.36
CA ARG A 323 6.81 7.17 5.28
C ARG A 323 6.26 5.78 4.97
N HIS A 324 5.07 5.45 5.47
CA HIS A 324 4.44 4.17 5.19
C HIS A 324 3.83 4.16 3.80
N PHE A 325 3.32 5.30 3.33
CA PHE A 325 2.82 5.38 1.97
C PHE A 325 3.95 5.30 0.94
N VAL A 326 5.08 5.97 1.16
CA VAL A 326 6.29 5.83 0.32
C VAL A 326 6.74 4.38 0.23
N LYS A 327 6.73 3.66 1.36
CA LYS A 327 6.98 2.21 1.40
C LYS A 327 5.98 1.45 0.52
N ASP A 328 4.68 1.67 0.68
CA ASP A 328 3.65 0.98 -0.11
C ASP A 328 3.79 1.25 -1.62
N LEU A 329 4.05 2.50 -2.02
CA LEU A 329 4.25 2.85 -3.44
C LEU A 329 5.54 2.24 -3.99
N GLY A 330 6.57 2.09 -3.16
CA GLY A 330 7.78 1.34 -3.50
C GLY A 330 7.47 -0.12 -3.83
N ILE A 331 6.69 -0.80 -2.97
CA ILE A 331 6.23 -2.19 -3.21
C ILE A 331 5.41 -2.25 -4.51
N CYS A 332 4.50 -1.30 -4.74
CA CYS A 332 3.71 -1.24 -5.97
C CYS A 332 4.59 -1.15 -7.22
N LEU A 333 5.63 -0.29 -7.21
CA LEU A 333 6.55 -0.12 -8.32
C LEU A 333 7.37 -1.39 -8.58
N SER A 334 7.85 -2.05 -7.53
CA SER A 334 8.57 -3.33 -7.63
C SER A 334 7.68 -4.43 -8.22
N GLU A 335 6.42 -4.53 -7.79
CA GLU A 335 5.46 -5.50 -8.34
C GLU A 335 5.12 -5.18 -9.80
N CYS A 336 4.97 -3.90 -10.16
CA CYS A 336 4.79 -3.50 -11.56
C CYS A 336 5.98 -3.92 -12.43
N GLN A 337 7.21 -3.74 -11.96
CA GLN A 337 8.41 -4.18 -12.67
C GLN A 337 8.41 -5.70 -12.89
N ALA A 338 8.07 -6.49 -11.86
CA ALA A 338 7.98 -7.94 -11.96
C ALA A 338 6.92 -8.40 -12.97
N MET A 339 5.82 -7.66 -13.11
CA MET A 339 4.75 -7.93 -14.09
C MET A 339 4.98 -7.32 -15.48
N GLY A 340 6.03 -6.52 -15.67
CA GLY A 340 6.26 -5.78 -16.91
C GLY A 340 5.25 -4.64 -17.17
N LEU A 341 4.70 -4.04 -16.11
CA LEU A 341 3.79 -2.89 -16.20
C LEU A 341 4.54 -1.56 -16.06
N SER A 342 4.14 -0.57 -16.87
CA SER A 342 4.58 0.81 -16.76
C SER A 342 3.41 1.70 -16.33
N LEU A 343 3.45 2.20 -15.09
CA LEU A 343 2.40 3.03 -14.49
C LEU A 343 2.95 4.44 -14.17
N PRO A 344 2.94 5.38 -15.12
CA PRO A 344 3.59 6.69 -14.94
C PRO A 344 2.98 7.53 -13.81
N GLY A 345 1.65 7.46 -13.60
CA GLY A 345 0.98 8.17 -12.51
C GLY A 345 1.43 7.70 -11.12
N LEU A 346 1.69 6.40 -10.95
CA LEU A 346 2.24 5.84 -9.72
C LEU A 346 3.68 6.35 -9.48
N ALA A 347 4.52 6.31 -10.52
CA ALA A 347 5.90 6.78 -10.43
C ALA A 347 5.97 8.28 -10.04
N LEU A 348 5.14 9.12 -10.66
CA LEU A 348 5.05 10.54 -10.32
C LEU A 348 4.63 10.74 -8.85
N ALA A 349 3.54 10.09 -8.43
CA ALA A 349 3.05 10.22 -7.07
C ALA A 349 4.12 9.78 -6.05
N GLN A 350 4.81 8.68 -6.31
CA GLN A 350 5.90 8.19 -5.45
C GLN A 350 7.01 9.23 -5.32
N GLN A 351 7.44 9.87 -6.42
CA GLN A 351 8.48 10.90 -6.37
C GLN A 351 8.05 12.13 -5.56
N LEU A 352 6.79 12.55 -5.70
CA LEU A 352 6.25 13.66 -4.90
C LEU A 352 6.24 13.31 -3.39
N TYR A 353 5.83 12.10 -3.01
CA TYR A 353 5.88 11.68 -1.61
C TYR A 353 7.31 11.47 -1.08
N VAL A 354 8.23 10.99 -1.91
CA VAL A 354 9.66 10.92 -1.56
C VAL A 354 10.22 12.31 -1.30
N SER A 355 9.77 13.34 -2.03
CA SER A 355 10.19 14.71 -1.76
C SER A 355 9.83 15.18 -0.35
N LEU A 356 8.67 14.78 0.20
CA LEU A 356 8.29 15.08 1.59
C LEU A 356 9.26 14.39 2.57
N MET A 357 9.63 13.13 2.31
CA MET A 357 10.61 12.41 3.12
C MET A 357 11.95 13.15 3.16
N ALA A 358 12.41 13.67 2.02
CA ALA A 358 13.65 14.44 1.92
C ALA A 358 13.61 15.76 2.71
N HIS A 359 12.41 16.30 2.99
CA HIS A 359 12.20 17.49 3.82
C HIS A 359 11.96 17.15 5.31
N GLY A 360 12.15 15.89 5.73
CA GLY A 360 11.92 15.46 7.11
C GLY A 360 10.43 15.26 7.47
N GLU A 361 9.55 15.20 6.48
CA GLU A 361 8.09 15.22 6.67
C GLU A 361 7.46 13.82 6.66
N GLY A 362 8.28 12.78 6.80
CA GLY A 362 7.82 11.39 6.89
C GLY A 362 6.92 11.10 8.09
N GLY A 363 6.90 12.00 9.08
CA GLY A 363 6.02 11.99 10.24
C GLY A 363 4.61 12.53 9.97
N LEU A 364 4.39 13.22 8.86
CA LEU A 364 3.09 13.83 8.53
C LEU A 364 2.13 12.82 7.89
N GLY A 365 0.87 13.21 7.80
CA GLY A 365 -0.17 12.46 7.07
C GLY A 365 -0.03 12.58 5.56
N THR A 366 -0.62 11.65 4.80
CA THR A 366 -0.57 11.66 3.33
C THR A 366 -1.10 12.96 2.69
N GLN A 367 -2.00 13.66 3.37
CA GLN A 367 -2.47 14.98 2.92
C GLN A 367 -1.38 16.06 2.85
N ALA A 368 -0.24 15.84 3.49
CA ALA A 368 0.94 16.70 3.38
C ALA A 368 1.54 16.76 1.98
N LEU A 369 1.06 15.94 1.02
CA LEU A 369 1.41 16.06 -0.39
C LEU A 369 1.21 17.48 -0.94
N ILE A 370 0.26 18.23 -0.40
CA ILE A 370 0.06 19.65 -0.75
C ILE A 370 1.34 20.48 -0.59
N LEU A 371 2.14 20.20 0.44
CA LEU A 371 3.39 20.93 0.74
C LEU A 371 4.43 20.75 -0.38
N ALA A 372 4.48 19.55 -0.99
CA ALA A 372 5.37 19.30 -2.12
C ALA A 372 4.95 20.14 -3.34
N VAL A 373 3.65 20.19 -3.64
CA VAL A 373 3.11 20.94 -4.79
C VAL A 373 3.20 22.46 -4.57
N GLU A 374 2.97 22.93 -3.34
CA GLU A 374 3.17 24.32 -2.91
C GLU A 374 4.62 24.77 -3.17
N ARG A 375 5.62 23.97 -2.77
CA ARG A 375 7.04 24.25 -3.00
C ARG A 375 7.39 24.35 -4.48
N LEU A 376 6.87 23.45 -5.32
CA LEU A 376 7.11 23.47 -6.77
C LEU A 376 6.61 24.76 -7.43
N ASN A 377 5.62 25.42 -6.85
CA ASN A 377 4.97 26.60 -7.42
C ASN A 377 5.26 27.89 -6.65
N ASN A 378 6.11 27.83 -5.61
CA ASN A 378 6.39 28.95 -4.72
C ASN A 378 5.11 29.65 -4.24
N THR A 379 4.15 28.86 -3.75
CA THR A 379 2.83 29.31 -3.30
C THR A 379 2.43 28.55 -2.04
N SER A 380 1.50 29.08 -1.26
CA SER A 380 0.96 28.41 -0.08
C SER A 380 -0.53 28.70 0.01
N LEU A 381 -1.33 27.69 0.30
CA LEU A 381 -2.69 27.90 0.75
C LEU A 381 -2.61 28.48 2.17
N GLU A 382 -2.94 29.76 2.30
CA GLU A 382 -3.05 30.42 3.60
C GLU A 382 -4.26 29.87 4.36
N LYS A 383 -4.11 29.73 5.67
CA LYS A 383 -5.26 29.51 6.54
C LYS A 383 -6.09 30.79 6.47
N LYS A 384 -7.37 30.70 6.08
CA LYS A 384 -8.26 31.85 6.25
C LYS A 384 -8.33 32.13 7.74
N ASP A 385 -7.88 33.32 8.14
CA ASP A 385 -8.18 33.85 9.46
C ASP A 385 -9.72 33.95 9.56
N GLU A 386 -10.28 33.36 10.61
CA GLU A 386 -11.73 33.36 10.89
C GLU A 386 -12.26 34.76 11.22
#